data_AF-A0A662B5S8-F1
#
_entry.id   AF-A0A662B5S8-F1
#
_cell.length_a   1.000
_cell.length_b   1.000
_cell.length_c   1.000
_cell.angle_alpha   90.00
_cell.angle_beta   90.00
_cell.angle_gamma   90.00
#
_symmetry.space_group_name_H-M   'P 1'
#
loop_
_entity.id
_entity.type
_entity.pdbx_description
1 polymer ?
#
loop_
_entity_poly.entity_id
_entity_poly.type
_entity_poly.pdbx_seq_one_letter_code
_entity_poly.pdbx_strand_id
1 'polypeptide(L)'
;SPTEVYVELEGVGTVTHLGKTKLWVGQHWGLSNFPDLEGAAEVIFTAANGDELHADLYAYGTLEFDEDGNIVYSSIVGTGNFLEGEGTGRFLNASGTYDFTGYFDFLTGESAALYIGEIMY
;
A
#
# COMPACT_ATOMS: atom_id res chain seq x y z
N SER A 1 -18.90 0.52 -18.70
CA SER A 1 -18.03 1.22 -17.75
C SER A 1 -16.95 0.27 -17.28
N PRO A 2 -15.73 0.74 -16.95
CA PRO A 2 -14.69 -0.12 -16.39
C PRO A 2 -15.17 -0.76 -15.08
N THR A 3 -14.75 -1.98 -14.82
CA THR A 3 -15.08 -2.74 -13.60
C THR A 3 -13.96 -2.70 -12.56
N GLU A 4 -12.76 -2.28 -12.98
CA GLU A 4 -11.57 -2.15 -12.15
C GLU A 4 -10.68 -1.00 -12.62
N VAL A 5 -9.80 -0.54 -11.73
CA VAL A 5 -8.74 0.42 -12.02
C VAL A 5 -7.43 -0.10 -11.43
N TYR A 6 -6.34 0.06 -12.18
CA TYR A 6 -4.99 -0.20 -11.72
C TYR A 6 -4.29 1.11 -11.35
N VAL A 7 -3.60 1.11 -10.20
CA VAL A 7 -2.85 2.25 -9.67
C VAL A 7 -1.47 1.79 -9.23
N GLU A 8 -0.44 2.48 -9.70
CA GLU A 8 0.93 2.33 -9.22
C GLU A 8 1.27 3.49 -8.29
N LEU A 9 1.84 3.17 -7.13
CA LEU A 9 2.31 4.15 -6.16
C LEU A 9 3.78 3.89 -5.86
N GLU A 10 4.57 4.96 -5.86
CA GLU A 10 5.95 4.95 -5.39
C GLU A 10 6.11 5.92 -4.22
N GLY A 11 6.84 5.50 -3.20
CA GLY A 11 7.09 6.30 -2.01
C GLY A 11 8.50 6.14 -1.48
N VAL A 12 8.95 7.10 -0.67
CA VAL A 12 10.19 6.99 0.10
C VAL A 12 9.90 7.35 1.54
N GLY A 13 10.34 6.52 2.47
CA GLY A 13 10.09 6.69 3.89
C GLY A 13 11.19 6.13 4.76
N THR A 14 10.89 5.96 6.05
CA THR A 14 11.76 5.29 7.01
C THR A 14 10.97 4.19 7.71
N VAL A 15 11.54 2.98 7.76
CA VAL A 15 10.97 1.82 8.47
C VAL A 15 11.98 1.38 9.52
N THR A 16 11.53 1.14 10.75
CA THR A 16 12.39 0.89 11.93
C THR A 16 13.49 -0.17 11.68
N HIS A 17 13.18 -1.25 10.94
CA HIS A 17 14.11 -2.35 10.67
C HIS A 17 14.89 -2.20 9.35
N LEU A 18 14.40 -1.39 8.42
CA LEU A 18 14.99 -1.24 7.08
C LEU A 18 15.78 0.07 6.93
N GLY A 19 15.56 1.06 7.80
CA GLY A 19 16.10 2.41 7.65
C GLY A 19 15.35 3.18 6.58
N LYS A 20 16.07 3.97 5.77
CA LYS A 20 15.48 4.63 4.60
C LYS A 20 15.06 3.58 3.57
N THR A 21 13.80 3.63 3.17
CA THR A 21 13.15 2.61 2.36
C THR A 21 12.46 3.24 1.17
N LYS A 22 12.59 2.61 0.00
CA LYS A 22 11.68 2.86 -1.13
C LYS A 22 10.50 1.90 -1.03
N LEU A 23 9.32 2.40 -1.34
CA LEU A 23 8.08 1.66 -1.39
C LEU A 23 7.59 1.65 -2.83
N TRP A 24 7.22 0.48 -3.33
CA TRP A 24 6.42 0.34 -4.53
C TRP A 24 5.14 -0.42 -4.19
N VAL A 25 4.02 0.01 -4.75
CA VAL A 25 2.71 -0.64 -4.62
C VAL A 25 2.05 -0.72 -5.99
N GLY A 26 1.70 -1.93 -6.42
CA GLY A 26 0.87 -2.17 -7.60
C GLY A 26 -0.51 -2.64 -7.18
N GLN A 27 -1.51 -1.76 -7.25
CA GLN A 27 -2.84 -2.01 -6.68
C GLN A 27 -3.95 -2.07 -7.72
N HIS A 28 -4.82 -3.07 -7.58
CA HIS A 28 -6.06 -3.21 -8.36
C HIS A 28 -7.26 -2.90 -7.48
N TRP A 29 -8.10 -1.96 -7.92
CA TRP A 29 -9.33 -1.55 -7.24
C TRP A 29 -10.57 -1.99 -8.02
N GLY A 30 -11.45 -2.75 -7.37
CA GLY A 30 -12.78 -3.08 -7.89
C GLY A 30 -13.72 -1.88 -7.80
N LEU A 31 -14.52 -1.67 -8.85
CA LEU A 31 -15.50 -0.57 -8.94
C LEU A 31 -16.96 -1.02 -8.77
N SER A 32 -17.20 -2.29 -8.43
CA SER A 32 -18.55 -2.85 -8.35
C SER A 32 -19.41 -2.24 -7.23
N ASN A 33 -18.78 -1.73 -6.18
CA ASN A 33 -19.44 -1.16 -4.99
C ASN A 33 -19.16 0.35 -4.83
N PHE A 34 -18.78 1.03 -5.91
CA PHE A 34 -18.42 2.45 -5.90
C PHE A 34 -19.47 3.32 -5.17
N PRO A 35 -19.08 4.22 -4.26
CA PRO A 35 -17.73 4.76 -4.06
C PRO A 35 -16.82 3.96 -3.11
N ASP A 36 -17.32 2.88 -2.52
CA ASP A 36 -16.51 2.00 -1.68
C ASP A 36 -15.64 1.12 -2.59
N LEU A 37 -14.33 1.16 -2.34
CA LEU A 37 -13.33 0.46 -3.11
C LEU A 37 -12.83 -0.75 -2.32
N GLU A 38 -12.61 -1.85 -3.02
CA GLU A 38 -11.97 -3.05 -2.49
C GLU A 38 -10.85 -3.43 -3.45
N GLY A 39 -9.68 -3.75 -2.92
CA GLY A 39 -8.51 -3.98 -3.76
C GLY A 39 -7.48 -4.90 -3.16
N ALA A 40 -6.71 -5.51 -4.05
CA ALA A 40 -5.52 -6.27 -3.72
C ALA A 40 -4.30 -5.57 -4.32
N ALA A 41 -3.17 -5.61 -3.63
CA ALA A 41 -1.92 -5.05 -4.11
C ALA A 41 -0.73 -5.95 -3.80
N GLU A 42 0.29 -5.82 -4.64
CA GLU A 42 1.65 -6.23 -4.33
C GLU A 42 2.38 -5.03 -3.73
N VAL A 43 3.16 -5.27 -2.67
CA VAL A 43 3.92 -4.25 -1.96
C VAL A 43 5.38 -4.68 -1.84
N ILE A 44 6.29 -3.81 -2.28
CA ILE A 44 7.73 -4.06 -2.21
C ILE A 44 8.38 -2.96 -1.38
N PHE A 45 9.05 -3.36 -0.29
CA PHE A 45 9.89 -2.48 0.52
C PHE A 45 11.36 -2.72 0.18
N THR A 46 12.03 -1.74 -0.42
CA THR A 46 13.46 -1.83 -0.75
C THR A 46 14.28 -1.05 0.29
N ALA A 47 15.10 -1.76 1.05
CA ALA A 47 16.04 -1.18 2.01
C ALA A 47 17.20 -0.44 1.31
N ALA A 48 17.93 0.39 2.06
CA ALA A 48 19.02 1.20 1.51
C ALA A 48 20.17 0.40 0.88
N ASN A 49 20.36 -0.87 1.28
CA ASN A 49 21.35 -1.78 0.70
C ASN A 49 20.85 -2.53 -0.54
N GLY A 50 19.59 -2.31 -0.96
CA GLY A 50 18.96 -2.99 -2.09
C GLY A 50 18.23 -4.28 -1.73
N ASP A 51 18.28 -4.73 -0.48
CA ASP A 51 17.48 -5.89 -0.05
C ASP A 51 15.98 -5.54 -0.09
N GLU A 52 15.17 -6.50 -0.50
CA GLU A 52 13.73 -6.35 -0.69
C GLU A 52 12.97 -7.22 0.30
N LEU A 53 11.87 -6.67 0.81
CA LEU A 53 10.85 -7.37 1.58
C LEU A 53 9.54 -7.25 0.79
N HIS A 54 9.02 -8.39 0.37
CA HIS A 54 7.82 -8.51 -0.47
C HIS A 54 6.61 -8.81 0.39
N ALA A 55 5.46 -8.25 0.03
CA ALA A 55 4.23 -8.41 0.78
C ALA A 55 3.00 -8.37 -0.12
N ASP A 56 1.94 -9.08 0.28
CA ASP A 56 0.60 -8.82 -0.23
C ASP A 56 -0.07 -7.70 0.57
N LEU A 57 -1.11 -7.09 -0.01
CA LEU A 57 -2.01 -6.16 0.66
C LEU A 57 -3.43 -6.44 0.17
N TYR A 58 -4.36 -6.52 1.10
CA TYR A 58 -5.77 -6.42 0.81
C TYR A 58 -6.34 -5.20 1.53
N ALA A 59 -7.02 -4.33 0.79
CA ALA A 59 -7.38 -3.00 1.23
C ALA A 59 -8.81 -2.62 0.85
N TYR A 60 -9.38 -1.76 1.68
CA TYR A 60 -10.66 -1.11 1.49
C TYR A 60 -10.46 0.40 1.47
N GLY A 61 -11.05 1.06 0.49
CA GLY A 61 -10.97 2.51 0.33
C GLY A 61 -12.35 3.17 0.30
N THR A 62 -12.41 4.43 0.69
CA THR A 62 -13.57 5.30 0.47
C THR A 62 -13.13 6.54 -0.29
N LEU A 63 -14.04 7.10 -1.09
CA LEU A 63 -13.84 8.34 -1.82
C LEU A 63 -14.82 9.41 -1.34
N GLU A 64 -14.33 10.62 -1.14
CA GLU A 64 -15.13 11.81 -0.88
C GLU A 64 -15.21 12.67 -2.14
N PHE A 65 -16.36 13.30 -2.36
CA PHE A 65 -16.66 14.10 -3.54
C PHE A 65 -17.07 15.52 -3.16
N ASP A 66 -16.73 16.49 -3.99
CA ASP A 66 -17.27 17.86 -3.89
C ASP A 66 -18.70 17.97 -4.47
N GLU A 67 -19.26 19.18 -4.43
CA GLU A 67 -20.61 19.47 -4.95
C GLU A 67 -20.75 19.25 -6.47
N ASP A 68 -19.64 19.32 -7.21
CA ASP A 68 -19.56 19.11 -8.65
C ASP A 68 -19.34 17.62 -9.01
N GLY A 69 -19.13 16.76 -8.01
CA GLY A 69 -18.90 15.33 -8.17
C GLY A 69 -17.44 14.95 -8.47
N ASN A 70 -16.47 15.84 -8.25
CA ASN A 70 -15.05 15.53 -8.35
C ASN A 70 -14.56 14.83 -7.08
N ILE A 71 -13.64 13.88 -7.22
CA ILE A 71 -12.98 13.25 -6.06
C ILE A 71 -12.07 14.28 -5.39
N VAL A 72 -12.23 14.49 -4.09
CA VAL A 72 -11.42 15.42 -3.30
C VAL A 72 -10.53 14.73 -2.28
N TYR A 73 -10.93 13.55 -1.82
CA TYR A 73 -10.18 12.81 -0.81
C TYR A 73 -10.38 11.30 -0.97
N SER A 74 -9.36 10.52 -0.63
CA SER A 74 -9.48 9.09 -0.42
C SER A 74 -8.88 8.69 0.91
N SER A 75 -9.53 7.76 1.60
CA SER A 75 -8.97 7.07 2.76
C SER A 75 -8.93 5.59 2.48
N ILE A 76 -7.86 4.93 2.93
CA ILE A 76 -7.64 3.52 2.68
C ILE A 76 -7.17 2.85 3.96
N VAL A 77 -7.72 1.68 4.26
CA VAL A 77 -7.28 0.78 5.31
C VAL A 77 -7.06 -0.60 4.72
N GLY A 78 -6.13 -1.37 5.27
CA GLY A 78 -5.89 -2.71 4.78
C GLY A 78 -5.02 -3.53 5.71
N THR A 79 -4.84 -4.80 5.35
CA THR A 79 -3.93 -5.72 6.02
C THR A 79 -3.17 -6.52 4.99
N GLY A 80 -1.98 -6.97 5.35
CA GLY A 80 -1.14 -7.74 4.45
C GLY A 80 -0.17 -8.65 5.18
N ASN A 81 0.45 -9.54 4.41
CA ASN A 81 1.41 -10.54 4.88
C ASN A 81 2.73 -10.36 4.15
N PHE A 82 3.84 -10.46 4.89
CA PHE A 82 5.16 -10.59 4.28
C PHE A 82 5.33 -12.00 3.71
N LEU A 83 5.78 -12.10 2.47
CA LEU A 83 5.82 -13.34 1.71
C LEU A 83 7.15 -14.07 1.94
N GLU A 84 7.07 -15.18 2.68
CA GLU A 84 8.24 -16.02 2.99
C GLU A 84 8.86 -16.58 1.70
N GLY A 85 10.18 -16.45 1.54
CA GLY A 85 10.91 -16.93 0.37
C GLY A 85 11.00 -15.93 -0.79
N GLU A 86 10.25 -14.83 -0.75
CA GLU A 86 10.25 -13.82 -1.83
C GLU A 86 11.15 -12.61 -1.53
N GLY A 87 11.49 -12.40 -0.25
CA GLY A 87 12.47 -11.39 0.15
C GLY A 87 13.89 -11.72 -0.31
N THR A 88 14.78 -10.73 -0.23
CA THR A 88 16.20 -10.88 -0.60
C THR A 88 17.14 -10.53 0.55
N GLY A 89 18.39 -11.00 0.48
CA GLY A 89 19.41 -10.74 1.49
C GLY A 89 18.97 -11.20 2.88
N ARG A 90 18.90 -10.28 3.84
CA ARG A 90 18.44 -10.59 5.21
C ARG A 90 16.96 -10.96 5.30
N PHE A 91 16.16 -10.72 4.26
CA PHE A 91 14.71 -10.96 4.25
C PHE A 91 14.30 -12.25 3.52
N LEU A 92 15.25 -13.09 3.08
CA LEU A 92 14.96 -14.29 2.30
C LEU A 92 13.92 -15.24 2.95
N ASN A 93 13.87 -15.29 4.28
CA ASN A 93 12.91 -16.09 5.04
C ASN A 93 12.03 -15.23 5.97
N ALA A 94 11.96 -13.92 5.69
CA ALA A 94 11.12 -13.04 6.49
C ALA A 94 9.64 -13.34 6.23
N SER A 95 8.86 -13.41 7.30
CA SER A 95 7.40 -13.52 7.25
C SER A 95 6.78 -12.55 8.25
N GLY A 96 5.46 -12.50 8.32
CA GLY A 96 4.75 -11.66 9.29
C GLY A 96 3.54 -10.98 8.70
N THR A 97 2.93 -10.09 9.48
CA THR A 97 1.72 -9.38 9.10
C THR A 97 1.84 -7.90 9.41
N TYR A 98 1.08 -7.09 8.69
CA TYR A 98 0.99 -5.65 8.94
C TYR A 98 -0.41 -5.12 8.67
N ASP A 99 -0.75 -4.06 9.39
CA ASP A 99 -1.88 -3.18 9.13
C ASP A 99 -1.39 -1.99 8.31
N PHE A 100 -2.26 -1.53 7.41
CA PHE A 100 -2.06 -0.39 6.54
C PHE A 100 -3.15 0.64 6.77
N THR A 101 -2.75 1.90 6.88
CA THR A 101 -3.65 3.05 6.75
C THR A 101 -3.02 4.07 5.82
N GLY A 102 -3.80 4.70 4.96
CA GLY A 102 -3.31 5.72 4.04
C GLY A 102 -4.40 6.67 3.60
N TYR A 103 -3.98 7.78 3.02
CA TYR A 103 -4.88 8.75 2.41
C TYR A 103 -4.25 9.45 1.22
N PHE A 104 -5.11 10.02 0.37
CA PHE A 104 -4.73 10.96 -0.67
C PHE A 104 -5.68 12.16 -0.64
N ASP A 105 -5.13 13.35 -0.45
CA ASP A 105 -5.85 14.62 -0.60
C ASP A 105 -5.62 15.15 -2.03
N PHE A 106 -6.68 15.12 -2.84
CA PHE A 106 -6.62 15.53 -4.25
C PHE A 106 -6.59 17.05 -4.43
N LEU A 107 -6.95 17.82 -3.40
CA LEU A 107 -6.91 19.28 -3.45
C LEU A 107 -5.48 19.79 -3.23
N THR A 108 -4.75 19.19 -2.30
CA THR A 108 -3.37 19.58 -1.98
C THR A 108 -2.33 18.76 -2.73
N GLY A 109 -2.70 17.56 -3.21
CA GLY A 109 -1.77 16.58 -3.76
C GLY A 109 -0.95 15.87 -2.69
N GLU A 110 -1.29 16.03 -1.41
CA GLU A 110 -0.63 15.35 -0.30
C GLU A 110 -1.12 13.90 -0.17
N SER A 111 -0.20 13.00 0.15
CA SER A 111 -0.53 11.63 0.51
C SER A 111 0.40 11.14 1.60
N ALA A 112 -0.13 10.26 2.44
CA ALA A 112 0.66 9.55 3.43
C ALA A 112 0.15 8.13 3.60
N ALA A 113 1.05 7.26 4.03
CA ALA A 113 0.80 5.87 4.30
C ALA A 113 1.55 5.45 5.56
N LEU A 114 0.91 4.63 6.38
CA LEU A 114 1.43 4.07 7.61
C LEU A 114 1.26 2.56 7.58
N TYR A 115 2.38 1.86 7.71
CA TYR A 115 2.46 0.40 7.79
C TYR A 115 2.94 0.04 9.20
N ILE A 116 2.14 -0.71 9.95
CA ILE A 116 2.48 -1.17 11.31
C ILE A 116 2.37 -2.69 11.33
N GLY A 117 3.45 -3.38 11.68
CA GLY A 117 3.44 -4.83 11.69
C GLY A 117 4.69 -5.42 12.31
N GLU A 118 4.75 -6.74 12.28
CA GLU A 118 5.85 -7.55 12.81
C GLU A 118 6.51 -8.33 11.69
N ILE A 119 7.85 -8.39 11.73
CA ILE A 119 8.66 -9.23 10.84
C ILE A 119 9.22 -10.38 11.69
N MET A 120 8.99 -11.61 11.25
CA MET A 120 9.46 -12.85 11.86
C MET A 120 10.56 -13.48 11.01
N TYR A 121 11.52 -14.16 11.66
CA TYR A 121 12.68 -14.82 11.05
C TYR A 121 12.85 -16.25 11.59
#